data_AF-A0A059FWK2-F1
#
_entry.id   AF-A0A059FWK2-F1
#
_cell.length_a   1.000
_cell.length_b   1.000
_cell.length_c   1.000
_cell.angle_alpha   90.00
_cell.angle_beta   90.00
_cell.angle_gamma   90.00
#
_symmetry.space_group_name_H-M   'P 1'
#
loop_
_entity.id
_entity.type
_entity.pdbx_description
1 polymer ?
#
loop_
_entity_poly.entity_id
_entity_poly.type
_entity_poly.pdbx_seq_one_letter_code
_entity_poly.pdbx_strand_id
1 'polypeptide(L)'
;MSEHQTLSLVAEMHARDMARRNYAADVSPEGLTLMDFVRQADRQTLYSSFGTAIAIVDAETSAADVLAALMSDPFNAENVLRPGFDHVGIGAVEQDGRLYVVQLFARVEGQLEQPLPVNAGAADSLRVDFAEPGMTPVSWSVSDGSGATLLRGSGERIRDPHGAGIEGYLDLDVAMGMDVYTLRGPYVRVN
;
A
#
# COMPACT_ATOMS: atom_id res chain seq x y z
N MET A 1 9.40 3.14 14.06
CA MET A 1 8.47 2.55 13.08
C MET A 1 7.69 1.44 13.76
N SER A 2 6.42 1.32 13.44
CA SER A 2 5.51 0.27 13.90
C SER A 2 5.42 -0.85 12.87
N GLU A 3 5.28 -2.10 13.31
CA GLU A 3 5.04 -3.21 12.38
C GLU A 3 3.60 -3.14 11.82
N HIS A 4 3.43 -3.43 10.54
CA HIS A 4 2.13 -3.44 9.88
C HIS A 4 1.86 -4.80 9.22
N GLN A 5 0.81 -5.48 9.69
CA GLN A 5 0.53 -6.87 9.33
C GLN A 5 0.33 -7.08 7.82
N THR A 6 -0.44 -6.21 7.16
CA THR A 6 -0.67 -6.34 5.71
C THR A 6 0.61 -6.11 4.89
N LEU A 7 1.49 -5.22 5.37
CA LEU A 7 2.77 -4.99 4.71
C LEU A 7 3.66 -6.25 4.85
N SER A 8 3.72 -6.86 6.04
CA SER A 8 4.48 -8.10 6.25
C SER A 8 3.92 -9.25 5.40
N LEU A 9 2.59 -9.38 5.30
CA LEU A 9 1.95 -10.38 4.45
C LEU A 9 2.34 -10.21 2.97
N VAL A 10 2.21 -8.99 2.43
CA VAL A 10 2.58 -8.72 1.03
C VAL A 10 4.08 -8.91 0.80
N ALA A 11 4.92 -8.51 1.75
CA ALA A 11 6.36 -8.74 1.68
C ALA A 11 6.71 -10.24 1.62
N GLU A 12 6.08 -11.08 2.45
CA GLU A 12 6.30 -12.53 2.44
C GLU A 12 5.78 -13.16 1.14
N MET A 13 4.60 -12.74 0.67
CA MET A 13 4.03 -13.19 -0.60
C MET A 13 4.99 -12.92 -1.76
N HIS A 14 5.57 -11.72 -1.80
CA HIS A 14 6.50 -11.33 -2.86
C HIS A 14 7.84 -12.05 -2.76
N ALA A 15 8.39 -12.21 -1.55
CA ALA A 15 9.60 -13.01 -1.33
C ALA A 15 9.40 -14.46 -1.83
N ARG A 16 8.23 -15.05 -1.55
CA ARG A 16 7.86 -16.38 -2.03
C ARG A 16 7.67 -16.44 -3.54
N ASP A 17 7.13 -15.39 -4.16
CA ASP A 17 6.96 -15.29 -5.61
C ASP A 17 8.33 -15.22 -6.32
N MET A 18 9.23 -14.35 -5.84
CA MET A 18 10.61 -14.27 -6.30
C MET A 18 11.35 -15.60 -6.19
N ALA A 19 11.21 -16.28 -5.04
CA ALA A 19 11.83 -17.58 -4.81
C ALA A 19 11.31 -18.65 -5.79
N ARG A 20 9.99 -18.75 -5.97
CA ARG A 20 9.38 -19.77 -6.84
C ARG A 20 9.63 -19.55 -8.32
N ARG A 21 9.68 -18.29 -8.75
CA ARG A 21 9.74 -17.90 -10.17
C ARG A 21 11.13 -17.43 -10.59
N ASN A 22 12.10 -17.44 -9.67
CA ASN A 22 13.51 -17.12 -9.87
C ASN A 22 13.72 -15.74 -10.53
N TYR A 23 13.15 -14.69 -9.92
CA TYR A 23 13.40 -13.30 -10.30
C TYR A 23 13.75 -12.45 -9.08
N ALA A 24 14.29 -11.25 -9.32
CA ALA A 24 14.72 -10.31 -8.30
C ALA A 24 14.32 -8.89 -8.70
N ALA A 25 13.10 -8.49 -8.36
CA ALA A 25 12.55 -7.18 -8.71
C ALA A 25 11.47 -6.77 -7.69
N ASP A 26 11.23 -5.47 -7.57
CA ASP A 26 10.15 -4.84 -6.79
C ASP A 26 8.82 -4.76 -7.55
N VAL A 27 8.82 -5.18 -8.81
CA VAL A 27 7.65 -5.33 -9.68
C VAL A 27 7.54 -6.79 -10.10
N SER A 28 6.32 -7.33 -10.01
CA SER A 28 6.03 -8.69 -10.48
C SER A 28 6.19 -8.81 -12.01
N PRO A 29 6.41 -10.01 -12.57
CA PRO A 29 6.45 -10.21 -14.01
C PRO A 29 5.16 -9.80 -14.75
N GLU A 30 4.04 -9.73 -14.03
CA GLU A 30 2.76 -9.19 -14.51
C GLU A 30 2.72 -7.66 -14.61
N GLY A 31 3.76 -6.98 -14.12
CA GLY A 31 3.84 -5.51 -14.09
C GLY A 31 3.16 -4.87 -12.88
N LEU A 32 2.71 -5.65 -11.89
CA LEU A 32 2.10 -5.12 -10.66
C LEU A 32 3.17 -4.75 -9.64
N THR A 33 3.03 -3.57 -9.05
CA THR A 33 3.90 -3.08 -7.99
C THR A 33 3.50 -3.66 -6.62
N LEU A 34 4.42 -3.60 -5.65
CA LEU A 34 4.13 -4.00 -4.27
C LEU A 34 3.00 -3.15 -3.63
N MET A 35 2.89 -1.88 -4.00
CA MET A 35 1.77 -1.04 -3.55
C MET A 35 0.43 -1.52 -4.14
N ASP A 36 0.41 -2.02 -5.38
CA ASP A 36 -0.82 -2.58 -5.96
C ASP A 36 -1.28 -3.82 -5.19
N PHE A 37 -0.34 -4.67 -4.74
CA PHE A 37 -0.66 -5.80 -3.87
C PHE A 37 -1.15 -5.36 -2.48
N VAL A 38 -0.53 -4.33 -1.89
CA VAL A 38 -0.99 -3.74 -0.62
C VAL A 38 -2.42 -3.21 -0.76
N ARG A 39 -2.76 -2.47 -1.82
CA ARG A 39 -4.11 -1.95 -2.05
C ARG A 39 -5.15 -3.04 -2.36
N GLN A 40 -4.72 -4.20 -2.82
CA GLN A 40 -5.61 -5.35 -3.01
C GLN A 40 -5.88 -6.08 -1.68
N ALA A 41 -4.85 -6.20 -0.83
CA ALA A 41 -4.92 -6.94 0.43
C ALA A 41 -5.49 -6.09 1.59
N ASP A 42 -5.17 -4.80 1.62
CA ASP A 42 -5.63 -3.87 2.64
C ASP A 42 -6.76 -2.99 2.10
N ARG A 43 -7.92 -3.11 2.74
CA ARG A 43 -9.13 -2.38 2.34
C ARG A 43 -9.57 -1.37 3.39
N GLN A 44 -8.74 -1.12 4.39
CA GLN A 44 -9.06 -0.25 5.53
C GLN A 44 -8.01 0.84 5.74
N THR A 45 -6.73 0.53 5.56
CA THR A 45 -5.63 1.47 5.82
C THR A 45 -5.43 2.46 4.68
N LEU A 46 -5.21 3.73 5.01
CA LEU A 46 -4.88 4.79 4.07
C LEU A 46 -3.37 5.04 4.08
N TYR A 47 -2.70 4.61 3.02
CA TYR A 47 -1.26 4.78 2.83
C TYR A 47 -0.97 6.01 1.97
N SER A 48 0.08 6.76 2.32
CA SER A 48 0.63 7.82 1.48
C SER A 48 1.98 7.43 0.89
N SER A 49 3.08 7.89 1.48
CA SER A 49 4.44 7.55 1.06
C SER A 49 4.68 6.05 1.20
N PHE A 50 5.37 5.47 0.22
CA PHE A 50 5.72 4.05 0.21
C PHE A 50 7.13 3.83 -0.31
N GLY A 51 7.81 2.80 0.21
CA GLY A 51 9.16 2.42 -0.18
C GLY A 51 9.37 0.92 -0.06
N THR A 52 10.36 0.42 -0.79
CA THR A 52 10.68 -1.01 -0.85
C THR A 52 12.17 -1.21 -0.70
N ALA A 53 12.57 -2.25 0.02
CA ALA A 53 13.96 -2.72 0.00
C ALA A 53 13.99 -4.24 -0.16
N ILE A 54 14.81 -4.74 -1.08
CA ILE A 54 14.89 -6.17 -1.42
C ILE A 54 16.33 -6.65 -1.36
N ALA A 55 16.54 -7.82 -0.76
CA ALA A 55 17.81 -8.53 -0.79
C ALA A 55 17.60 -10.02 -1.03
N ILE A 56 18.51 -10.64 -1.78
CA ILE A 56 18.61 -12.09 -1.89
C ILE A 56 20.02 -12.46 -1.46
N VAL A 57 20.13 -13.22 -0.38
CA VAL A 57 21.40 -13.61 0.26
C VAL A 57 21.41 -15.12 0.51
N ASP A 58 22.50 -15.65 1.06
CA ASP A 58 22.55 -17.06 1.46
C ASP A 58 21.61 -17.31 2.66
N ALA A 59 21.00 -18.50 2.74
CA ALA A 59 20.01 -18.86 3.77
C ALA A 59 20.49 -18.60 5.22
N GLU A 60 21.76 -18.88 5.48
CA GLU A 60 22.40 -18.77 6.80
C GLU A 60 22.86 -17.34 7.14
N THR A 61 22.56 -16.35 6.29
CA THR A 61 22.98 -14.96 6.50
C THR A 61 22.32 -14.39 7.75
N SER A 62 23.12 -13.80 8.64
CA SER A 62 22.59 -13.20 9.86
C SER A 62 21.69 -11.99 9.57
N ALA A 63 20.76 -11.66 10.46
CA ALA A 63 19.90 -10.47 10.28
C ALA A 63 20.71 -9.16 10.14
N ALA A 64 21.87 -9.07 10.80
CA ALA A 64 22.76 -7.91 10.69
C ALA A 64 23.40 -7.81 9.29
N ASP A 65 23.81 -8.96 8.74
CA ASP A 65 24.40 -9.02 7.41
C ASP A 65 23.34 -8.85 6.30
N VAL A 66 22.09 -9.29 6.53
CA VAL A 66 20.94 -8.96 5.67
C VAL A 66 20.73 -7.45 5.61
N LEU A 67 20.73 -6.77 6.77
CA LEU A 67 20.59 -5.32 6.79
C LEU A 67 21.77 -4.63 6.10
N ALA A 68 23.00 -5.11 6.30
CA ALA A 68 24.17 -4.59 5.60
C ALA A 68 24.05 -4.78 4.07
N ALA A 69 23.55 -5.93 3.61
CA ALA A 69 23.30 -6.20 2.20
C ALA A 69 22.24 -5.27 1.62
N LEU A 70 21.11 -5.07 2.31
CA LEU A 70 20.08 -4.10 1.93
C LEU A 70 20.67 -2.69 1.81
N MET A 71 21.46 -2.26 2.80
CA MET A 71 22.08 -0.93 2.83
C MET A 71 23.19 -0.73 1.79
N SER A 72 23.72 -1.80 1.20
CA SER A 72 24.75 -1.72 0.17
C SER A 72 24.21 -1.30 -1.20
N ASP A 73 22.90 -1.52 -1.43
CA ASP A 73 22.20 -1.03 -2.62
C ASP A 73 21.69 0.41 -2.36
N PRO A 74 22.06 1.41 -3.20
CA PRO A 74 21.67 2.79 -2.96
C PRO A 74 20.15 3.05 -2.95
N PHE A 75 19.36 2.32 -3.74
CA PHE A 75 17.90 2.49 -3.80
C PHE A 75 17.23 1.92 -2.54
N ASN A 76 17.68 0.76 -2.10
CA ASN A 76 17.28 0.19 -0.82
C ASN A 76 17.66 1.15 0.34
N ALA A 77 18.90 1.64 0.37
CA ALA A 77 19.39 2.54 1.41
C ALA A 77 18.59 3.84 1.46
N GLU A 78 18.20 4.40 0.31
CA GLU A 78 17.32 5.57 0.25
C GLU A 78 16.01 5.29 0.99
N ASN A 79 15.34 4.18 0.71
CA ASN A 79 14.08 3.82 1.38
C ASN A 79 14.24 3.50 2.87
N VAL A 80 15.28 2.75 3.25
CA VAL A 80 15.53 2.38 4.66
C VAL A 80 15.79 3.62 5.52
N LEU A 81 16.48 4.63 4.98
CA LEU A 81 16.83 5.85 5.70
C LEU A 81 15.82 6.98 5.54
N ARG A 82 14.83 6.83 4.64
CA ARG A 82 13.92 7.91 4.27
C ARG A 82 13.10 8.37 5.50
N PRO A 83 13.18 9.65 5.87
CA PRO A 83 12.28 10.18 6.89
C PRO A 83 10.85 10.23 6.35
N GLY A 84 9.88 9.95 7.21
CA GLY A 84 8.45 10.06 6.88
C GLY A 84 7.72 8.73 6.83
N PHE A 85 8.41 7.60 6.71
CA PHE A 85 7.81 6.30 6.98
C PHE A 85 7.66 6.08 8.48
N ASP A 86 6.50 5.59 8.89
CA ASP A 86 6.20 5.27 10.28
C ASP A 86 5.82 3.79 10.47
N HIS A 87 5.55 3.06 9.38
CA HIS A 87 5.22 1.64 9.38
C HIS A 87 6.15 0.80 8.51
N VAL A 88 6.43 -0.42 8.95
CA VAL A 88 7.24 -1.41 8.24
C VAL A 88 6.52 -2.75 8.17
N GLY A 89 6.68 -3.47 7.07
CA GLY A 89 6.40 -4.90 6.97
C GLY A 89 7.60 -5.64 6.40
N ILE A 90 7.91 -6.81 6.97
CA ILE A 90 9.08 -7.59 6.58
C ILE A 90 8.63 -9.00 6.22
N GLY A 91 9.09 -9.49 5.08
CA GLY A 91 8.92 -10.86 4.62
C GLY A 91 10.28 -11.49 4.35
N ALA A 92 10.48 -12.71 4.83
CA ALA A 92 11.70 -13.48 4.60
C ALA A 92 11.34 -14.92 4.24
N VAL A 93 11.78 -15.40 3.08
CA VAL A 93 11.49 -16.75 2.59
C VAL A 93 12.79 -17.42 2.19
N GLU A 94 13.05 -18.59 2.76
CA GLU A 94 14.17 -19.44 2.37
C GLU A 94 13.75 -20.41 1.26
N GLN A 95 14.53 -20.50 0.18
CA GLN A 95 14.37 -21.51 -0.86
C GLN A 95 15.71 -21.80 -1.52
N ASP A 96 16.00 -23.08 -1.76
CA ASP A 96 17.20 -23.53 -2.50
C ASP A 96 18.53 -22.96 -1.96
N GLY A 97 18.64 -22.85 -0.63
CA GLY A 97 19.83 -22.32 0.06
C GLY A 97 19.97 -20.80 0.02
N ARG A 98 18.94 -20.07 -0.43
CA ARG A 98 18.90 -18.61 -0.47
C ARG A 98 17.79 -18.07 0.42
N LEU A 99 18.04 -16.91 1.03
CA LEU A 99 17.05 -16.12 1.76
C LEU A 99 16.62 -14.92 0.91
N TYR A 100 15.33 -14.85 0.62
CA TYR A 100 14.67 -13.75 -0.08
C TYR A 100 14.04 -12.83 0.95
N VAL A 101 14.52 -11.60 1.07
CA VAL A 101 14.06 -10.61 2.05
C VAL A 101 13.43 -9.42 1.33
N VAL A 102 12.23 -9.06 1.76
CA VAL A 102 11.48 -7.89 1.29
C VAL A 102 11.10 -7.06 2.50
N GLN A 103 11.40 -5.76 2.47
CA GLN A 103 10.90 -4.78 3.42
C GLN A 103 10.02 -3.78 2.68
N LEU A 104 8.81 -3.58 3.19
CA LEU A 104 7.90 -2.53 2.74
C LEU A 104 7.84 -1.47 3.82
N PHE A 105 7.98 -0.22 3.41
CA PHE A 105 7.90 0.94 4.28
C PHE A 105 6.72 1.77 3.83
N ALA A 106 5.95 2.29 4.78
CA ALA A 106 4.84 3.18 4.45
C ALA A 106 4.66 4.26 5.50
N ARG A 107 3.98 5.32 5.08
CA ARG A 107 3.32 6.26 5.97
C ARG A 107 1.83 5.94 6.00
N VAL A 108 1.29 5.71 7.20
CA VAL A 108 -0.14 5.48 7.41
C VAL A 108 -0.79 6.80 7.85
N GLU A 109 -1.65 7.35 7.00
CA GLU A 109 -2.34 8.62 7.30
C GLU A 109 -3.61 8.41 8.12
N GLY A 110 -4.13 7.19 8.15
CA GLY A 110 -5.34 6.86 8.90
C GLY A 110 -5.93 5.52 8.48
N GLN A 111 -7.08 5.21 9.05
CA GLN A 111 -7.84 4.00 8.74
C GLN A 111 -9.32 4.36 8.55
N LEU A 112 -9.97 3.69 7.61
CA LEU A 112 -11.41 3.68 7.54
C LEU A 112 -11.98 3.03 8.80
N GLU A 113 -13.12 3.52 9.30
CA GLU A 113 -13.80 2.90 10.46
C GLU A 113 -14.17 1.44 10.19
N GLN A 114 -14.39 1.09 8.92
CA GLN A 114 -14.65 -0.28 8.47
C GLN A 114 -13.92 -0.53 7.15
N PRO A 115 -13.41 -1.75 6.90
CA PRO A 115 -12.87 -2.12 5.61
C PRO A 115 -13.92 -1.94 4.51
N LEU A 116 -13.54 -1.31 3.39
CA LEU A 116 -14.45 -1.16 2.27
C LEU A 116 -14.76 -2.52 1.62
N PRO A 117 -16.01 -2.85 1.30
CA PRO A 117 -16.30 -4.04 0.49
C PRO A 117 -15.84 -3.85 -0.96
N VAL A 118 -15.57 -4.95 -1.66
CA VAL A 118 -15.21 -4.92 -3.11
C VAL A 118 -16.34 -4.27 -3.91
N ASN A 119 -17.58 -4.58 -3.56
CA ASN A 119 -18.77 -3.94 -4.10
C ASN A 119 -19.28 -2.92 -3.07
N ALA A 120 -18.90 -1.68 -3.24
CA ALA A 120 -19.30 -0.57 -2.39
C ALA A 120 -20.58 0.11 -2.91
N GLY A 121 -21.33 0.72 -2.01
CA GLY A 121 -22.52 1.50 -2.36
C GLY A 121 -22.92 2.47 -1.26
N ALA A 122 -24.14 3.00 -1.38
CA ALA A 122 -24.64 4.10 -0.53
C ALA A 122 -24.71 3.81 0.98
N ALA A 123 -24.64 2.54 1.39
CA ALA A 123 -24.65 2.12 2.78
C ALA A 123 -23.25 2.12 3.41
N ASP A 124 -22.19 2.08 2.61
CA ASP A 124 -20.81 1.99 3.09
C ASP A 124 -20.28 3.35 3.53
N SER A 125 -19.55 3.35 4.63
CA SER A 125 -19.00 4.54 5.27
C SER A 125 -17.58 4.82 4.78
N LEU A 126 -17.31 6.09 4.48
CA LEU A 126 -15.98 6.63 4.23
C LEU A 126 -15.43 7.40 5.44
N ARG A 127 -15.97 7.15 6.63
CA ARG A 127 -15.41 7.75 7.84
C ARG A 127 -14.00 7.24 8.07
N VAL A 128 -13.13 8.18 8.38
CA VAL A 128 -11.70 7.97 8.57
C VAL A 128 -11.33 8.39 9.98
N ASP A 129 -10.59 7.53 10.66
CA ASP A 129 -9.79 7.90 11.83
C ASP A 129 -8.37 8.25 11.34
N PHE A 130 -8.07 9.55 11.28
CA PHE A 130 -6.77 10.03 10.81
C PHE A 130 -5.72 9.91 11.90
N ALA A 131 -4.53 9.45 11.52
CA ALA A 131 -3.39 9.33 12.43
C ALA A 131 -2.87 10.71 12.89
N GLU A 132 -2.98 11.73 12.03
CA GLU A 132 -2.56 13.09 12.34
C GLU A 132 -3.75 14.04 12.60
N PRO A 133 -3.74 14.79 13.71
CA PRO A 133 -4.74 15.82 13.96
C PRO A 133 -4.74 16.90 12.88
N GLY A 134 -5.93 17.37 12.49
CA GLY A 134 -6.10 18.45 11.53
C GLY A 134 -6.24 18.00 10.07
N MET A 135 -6.10 16.69 9.80
CA MET A 135 -6.55 16.11 8.55
C MET A 135 -8.08 16.07 8.50
N THR A 136 -8.65 16.52 7.38
CA THR A 136 -10.11 16.54 7.18
C THR A 136 -10.48 16.00 5.81
N PRO A 137 -11.48 15.10 5.70
CA PRO A 137 -11.90 14.58 4.42
C PRO A 137 -12.67 15.67 3.65
N VAL A 138 -12.30 15.88 2.39
CA VAL A 138 -12.89 16.91 1.52
C VAL A 138 -13.85 16.27 0.53
N SER A 139 -13.35 15.27 -0.19
CA SER A 139 -14.07 14.65 -1.30
C SER A 139 -13.57 13.21 -1.49
N TRP A 140 -14.31 12.43 -2.25
CA TRP A 140 -13.87 11.12 -2.69
C TRP A 140 -14.06 11.00 -4.20
N SER A 141 -13.23 10.18 -4.84
CA SER A 141 -13.39 9.86 -6.24
C SER A 141 -13.06 8.41 -6.53
N VAL A 142 -13.50 7.92 -7.68
CA VAL A 142 -13.06 6.65 -8.25
C VAL A 142 -12.21 6.97 -9.47
N SER A 143 -10.97 6.48 -9.51
CA SER A 143 -10.08 6.66 -10.65
C SER A 143 -9.66 5.34 -11.30
N ASP A 144 -9.32 5.39 -12.58
CA ASP A 144 -8.72 4.24 -13.27
C ASP A 144 -7.22 4.08 -12.95
N GLY A 145 -6.58 3.06 -13.53
CA GLY A 145 -5.14 2.82 -13.33
C GLY A 145 -4.23 3.94 -13.84
N SER A 146 -4.71 4.78 -14.75
CA SER A 146 -3.98 5.98 -15.22
C SER A 146 -4.16 7.19 -14.28
N GLY A 147 -5.11 7.10 -13.35
CA GLY A 147 -5.52 8.20 -12.48
C GLY A 147 -6.60 9.10 -13.05
N ALA A 148 -7.22 8.74 -14.17
CA ALA A 148 -8.36 9.48 -14.69
C ALA A 148 -9.58 9.28 -13.78
N THR A 149 -10.23 10.37 -13.39
CA THR A 149 -11.43 10.33 -12.53
C THR A 149 -12.64 9.84 -13.31
N LEU A 150 -13.28 8.77 -12.82
CA LEU A 150 -14.47 8.14 -13.38
C LEU A 150 -15.75 8.59 -12.66
N LEU A 151 -15.65 8.78 -11.34
CA LEU A 151 -16.75 9.21 -10.47
C LEU A 151 -16.19 10.11 -9.37
N ARG A 152 -16.96 11.09 -8.91
CA ARG A 152 -16.60 11.93 -7.76
C ARG A 152 -17.83 12.20 -6.90
N GLY A 153 -17.62 12.28 -5.59
CA GLY A 153 -18.62 12.71 -4.64
C GLY A 153 -18.00 13.42 -3.45
N SER A 154 -18.85 13.78 -2.50
CA SER A 154 -18.47 14.40 -1.23
C SER A 154 -19.25 13.78 -0.08
N GLY A 155 -18.78 14.06 1.14
CA GLY A 155 -19.33 13.47 2.36
C GLY A 155 -18.86 12.03 2.60
N GLU A 156 -19.47 11.39 3.59
CA GLU A 156 -19.00 10.13 4.17
C GLU A 156 -19.57 8.87 3.47
N ARG A 157 -20.19 9.01 2.29
CA ARG A 157 -20.87 7.88 1.61
C ARG A 157 -20.53 7.83 0.13
N ILE A 158 -20.24 6.62 -0.34
CA ILE A 158 -19.99 6.34 -1.75
C ILE A 158 -21.33 6.17 -2.47
N ARG A 159 -21.55 6.87 -3.59
CA ARG A 159 -22.80 6.76 -4.38
C ARG A 159 -22.52 6.91 -5.86
N ASP A 160 -22.99 5.97 -6.69
CA ASP A 160 -23.11 6.16 -8.14
C ASP A 160 -24.53 6.67 -8.47
N PRO A 161 -24.72 7.97 -8.78
CA PRO A 161 -26.05 8.50 -9.10
C PRO A 161 -26.63 7.94 -10.40
N HIS A 162 -25.80 7.34 -11.26
CA HIS A 162 -26.21 6.80 -12.55
C HIS A 162 -26.51 5.30 -12.49
N GLY A 163 -26.10 4.60 -11.41
CA GLY A 163 -26.26 3.16 -11.25
C GLY A 163 -25.61 2.35 -12.37
N ALA A 164 -24.55 2.90 -12.98
CA ALA A 164 -23.84 2.28 -14.09
C ALA A 164 -22.88 1.19 -13.62
N GLY A 165 -22.48 1.20 -12.34
CA GLY A 165 -21.50 0.27 -11.79
C GLY A 165 -20.10 0.68 -12.22
N ILE A 166 -19.49 1.61 -11.49
CA ILE A 166 -18.16 2.15 -11.81
C ILE A 166 -17.08 1.38 -11.06
N GLU A 167 -16.06 0.91 -11.77
CA GLU A 167 -14.94 0.17 -11.18
C GLU A 167 -13.64 0.96 -11.26
N GLY A 168 -12.90 1.05 -10.16
CA GLY A 168 -11.66 1.81 -10.08
C GLY A 168 -11.10 1.88 -8.65
N TYR A 169 -10.01 2.61 -8.48
CA TYR A 169 -9.44 2.91 -7.16
C TYR A 169 -10.26 3.98 -6.46
N LEU A 170 -10.66 3.73 -5.22
CA LEU A 170 -11.23 4.78 -4.38
C LEU A 170 -10.12 5.70 -3.91
N ASP A 171 -10.22 6.96 -4.27
CA ASP A 171 -9.33 8.03 -3.81
C ASP A 171 -10.06 8.92 -2.80
N LEU A 172 -9.38 9.29 -1.71
CA LEU A 172 -9.86 10.28 -0.73
C LEU A 172 -9.03 11.55 -0.83
N ASP A 173 -9.70 12.67 -1.09
CA ASP A 173 -9.08 13.99 -1.00
C ASP A 173 -9.14 14.47 0.45
N VAL A 174 -7.98 14.76 1.03
CA VAL A 174 -7.81 15.11 2.44
C VAL A 174 -7.12 16.46 2.53
N ALA A 175 -7.72 17.39 3.25
CA ALA A 175 -7.13 18.69 3.54
C ALA A 175 -6.29 18.62 4.82
N MET A 176 -5.11 19.24 4.77
CA MET A 176 -4.26 19.50 5.93
C MET A 176 -3.73 20.94 5.81
N GLY A 177 -4.26 21.84 6.65
CA GLY A 177 -3.98 23.28 6.52
C GLY A 177 -4.59 23.85 5.22
N MET A 178 -3.74 24.41 4.35
CA MET A 178 -4.17 24.97 3.05
C MET A 178 -3.99 23.97 1.90
N ASP A 179 -3.37 22.83 2.15
CA ASP A 179 -3.04 21.84 1.13
C ASP A 179 -4.10 20.74 1.09
N VAL A 180 -4.34 20.20 -0.11
CA VAL A 180 -5.21 19.05 -0.33
C VAL A 180 -4.39 17.95 -1.01
N TYR A 181 -4.44 16.76 -0.42
CA TYR A 181 -3.72 15.57 -0.88
C TYR A 181 -4.72 14.49 -1.26
N THR A 182 -4.37 13.67 -2.24
CA THR A 182 -5.19 12.51 -2.62
C THR A 182 -4.54 11.24 -2.08
N LEU A 183 -5.27 10.53 -1.22
CA LEU A 183 -4.92 9.22 -0.70
C LEU A 183 -5.61 8.15 -1.52
N ARG A 184 -4.83 7.43 -2.33
CA ARG A 184 -5.35 6.34 -3.16
C ARG A 184 -5.50 5.06 -2.35
N GLY A 185 -6.74 4.65 -2.16
CA GLY A 185 -7.16 3.44 -1.48
C GLY A 185 -7.34 2.22 -2.40
N PRO A 186 -8.17 1.24 -1.98
CA PRO A 186 -8.33 -0.03 -2.68
C PRO A 186 -9.15 0.10 -3.97
N TYR A 187 -9.02 -0.90 -4.85
CA TYR A 187 -9.92 -1.07 -5.99
C TYR A 187 -11.32 -1.50 -5.52
N VAL A 188 -12.35 -0.85 -6.05
CA VAL A 188 -13.76 -1.04 -5.71
C VAL A 188 -14.63 -1.01 -6.97
N ARG A 189 -15.79 -1.65 -6.89
CA ARG A 189 -16.94 -1.41 -7.74
C ARG A 189 -17.96 -0.62 -6.95
N VAL A 190 -18.36 0.54 -7.45
CA VAL A 190 -19.39 1.40 -6.86
C VAL A 190 -20.71 1.18 -7.58
N ASN A 191 -21.76 0.82 -6.82
CA ASN A 191 -23.12 0.65 -7.32
C ASN A 191 -24.08 1.73 -6.82
#